data_AF-A0A645HW13-F1
#
_entry.id   AF-A0A645HW13-F1
#
_cell.length_a   1.000
_cell.length_b   1.000
_cell.length_c   1.000
_cell.angle_alpha   90.00
_cell.angle_beta   90.00
_cell.angle_gamma   90.00
#
_symmetry.space_group_name_H-M   'P 1'
#
loop_
_entity.id
_entity.type
_entity.pdbx_description
1 polymer ?
#
loop_
_entity_poly.entity_id
_entity_poly.type
_entity_poly.pdbx_seq_one_letter_code
_entity_poly.pdbx_strand_id
1 'polypeptide(L)'
;MILERLKQYIDYKGISVSAFEKSIGMGNASFGKSLKNKGAIGTDKLENILSTYPDISPEWLLTGQGGMLRSYGVKLEPEDQETLKDLVKSQKNEIQYLREKIEEKDEVISNLSKINLKLIEKGNS
;
A
#
# COMPACT_ATOMS: atom_id res chain seq x y z
N MET A 1 -13.01 -20.48 0.78
CA MET A 1 -14.48 -20.31 0.74
C MET A 1 -14.86 -18.86 1.07
N ILE A 2 -16.07 -18.39 0.74
CA ILE A 2 -16.51 -16.99 0.97
C ILE A 2 -16.34 -16.57 2.43
N LEU A 3 -16.76 -17.41 3.38
CA LEU A 3 -16.66 -17.11 4.82
C LEU A 3 -15.21 -16.93 5.31
N GLU A 4 -14.26 -17.69 4.75
CA GLU A 4 -12.84 -17.54 5.07
C GLU A 4 -12.29 -16.22 4.55
N ARG A 5 -12.72 -15.79 3.35
CA ARG A 5 -12.37 -14.48 2.79
C ARG A 5 -12.96 -13.33 3.59
N LEU A 6 -14.20 -13.48 4.07
CA LEU A 6 -14.77 -12.51 5.01
C LEU A 6 -13.98 -12.45 6.31
N LYS A 7 -13.53 -13.59 6.84
CA LYS A 7 -12.67 -13.62 8.02
C LYS A 7 -11.34 -12.89 7.78
N GLN A 8 -10.70 -13.13 6.63
CA GLN A 8 -9.48 -12.42 6.24
C GLN A 8 -9.70 -10.90 6.18
N TYR A 9 -10.83 -10.47 5.61
CA TYR A 9 -11.18 -9.05 5.55
C TYR A 9 -11.45 -8.44 6.94
N ILE A 10 -12.18 -9.16 7.80
CA ILE A 10 -12.46 -8.74 9.19
C ILE A 10 -11.14 -8.53 9.95
N ASP A 11 -10.20 -9.46 9.80
CA ASP A 11 -8.87 -9.38 10.42
C ASP A 11 -8.07 -8.20 9.88
N TYR A 12 -8.11 -7.98 8.56
CA TYR A 12 -7.48 -6.82 7.92
C TYR A 12 -8.02 -5.48 8.45
N LYS A 13 -9.34 -5.36 8.66
CA LYS A 13 -9.96 -4.15 9.20
C LYS A 13 -9.73 -3.97 10.70
N GLY A 14 -9.20 -4.98 11.39
CA GLY A 14 -8.98 -4.94 12.84
C GLY A 14 -10.27 -4.87 13.67
N ILE A 15 -11.40 -5.32 13.12
CA ILE A 15 -12.69 -5.31 13.82
C ILE A 15 -13.01 -6.68 14.42
N SER A 16 -13.74 -6.71 15.54
CA SER A 16 -14.19 -7.98 16.10
C SER A 16 -15.28 -8.62 15.24
N VAL A 17 -15.39 -9.95 15.30
CA VAL A 17 -16.48 -10.69 14.64
C VAL A 17 -17.85 -10.22 15.10
N SER A 18 -18.01 -9.89 16.39
CA SER A 18 -19.27 -9.37 16.91
C SER A 18 -19.61 -7.96 16.38
N ALA A 19 -18.60 -7.10 16.21
CA ALA A 19 -18.79 -5.79 15.58
C ALA A 19 -19.20 -5.93 14.11
N PHE A 20 -18.54 -6.85 13.39
CA PHE A 20 -18.92 -7.18 12.02
C PHE A 20 -20.37 -7.69 11.93
N GLU A 21 -20.76 -8.69 12.72
CA GLU A 21 -22.12 -9.24 12.75
C GLU A 21 -23.17 -8.15 13.01
N LYS A 22 -22.92 -7.27 13.98
CA LYS A 22 -23.80 -6.15 14.30
C LYS A 22 -23.93 -5.16 13.13
N SER A 23 -22.84 -4.87 12.43
CA SER A 23 -22.82 -3.90 11.33
C SER A 23 -23.63 -4.33 10.11
N ILE A 24 -23.77 -5.64 9.88
CA ILE A 24 -24.50 -6.21 8.73
C ILE A 24 -25.90 -6.74 9.11
N GLY A 25 -26.37 -6.44 10.33
CA GLY A 25 -27.67 -6.89 10.83
C GLY A 25 -27.77 -8.42 10.95
N MET A 26 -26.69 -9.06 11.38
CA MET A 26 -26.66 -10.49 11.67
C MET A 26 -26.84 -10.74 13.17
N GLY A 27 -27.52 -11.83 13.53
CA GLY A 27 -27.65 -12.25 14.93
C GLY A 27 -26.29 -12.60 15.54
N ASN A 28 -26.17 -12.42 16.85
CA ASN A 28 -24.93 -12.71 17.58
C ASN A 28 -24.45 -14.15 17.34
N ALA A 29 -23.17 -14.30 17.00
CA ALA A 29 -22.46 -15.55 16.70
C ALA A 29 -22.90 -16.31 15.44
N SER A 30 -23.77 -15.73 14.59
CA SER A 30 -24.21 -16.37 13.34
C SER A 30 -23.08 -16.53 12.31
N PHE A 31 -22.18 -15.55 12.19
CA PHE A 31 -21.03 -15.65 11.30
C PHE A 31 -20.02 -16.67 11.84
N GLY A 32 -19.71 -16.60 13.14
CA GLY A 32 -18.79 -17.53 13.78
C GLY A 32 -19.23 -19.01 13.67
N LYS A 33 -20.55 -19.27 13.83
CA LYS A 33 -21.14 -20.61 13.63
C LYS A 33 -21.01 -21.06 12.18
N SER A 34 -21.35 -20.19 11.23
CA SER A 34 -21.28 -20.50 9.80
C SER A 34 -19.84 -20.81 9.38
N LEU A 35 -18.87 -20.05 9.88
CA LEU A 35 -17.45 -20.27 9.59
C LEU A 35 -16.97 -21.63 10.12
N LYS A 36 -17.31 -21.99 11.36
CA LYS A 36 -16.92 -23.28 11.96
C LYS A 36 -17.54 -24.48 11.23
N ASN A 37 -18.81 -24.34 10.83
CA ASN A 37 -19.57 -25.43 10.21
C ASN A 37 -19.37 -25.50 8.68
N LYS A 38 -18.49 -24.69 8.10
CA LYS A 38 -18.34 -24.54 6.64
C LYS A 38 -19.67 -24.29 5.94
N GLY A 39 -20.52 -23.48 6.58
CA GLY A 39 -21.85 -23.14 6.08
C GLY A 39 -21.81 -22.24 4.85
N ALA A 40 -22.98 -22.01 4.27
CA ALA A 40 -23.17 -21.01 3.24
C ALA A 40 -23.54 -19.65 3.86
N ILE A 41 -23.39 -18.59 3.06
CA ILE A 41 -23.91 -17.27 3.38
C ILE A 41 -25.03 -16.93 2.39
N GLY A 42 -26.15 -16.42 2.90
CA GLY A 42 -27.28 -16.00 2.06
C GLY A 42 -26.94 -14.78 1.21
N THR A 43 -27.61 -14.66 0.07
CA THR A 43 -27.44 -13.52 -0.86
C THR A 43 -27.83 -12.19 -0.21
N ASP A 44 -28.89 -12.19 0.62
CA ASP A 44 -29.31 -11.05 1.44
C ASP A 44 -28.18 -10.53 2.34
N LYS A 45 -27.43 -11.45 2.96
CA LYS A 45 -26.29 -11.09 3.81
C LYS A 45 -25.09 -10.63 3.00
N LEU A 46 -24.84 -11.23 1.83
CA LEU A 46 -23.79 -10.77 0.93
C LEU A 46 -24.05 -9.35 0.41
N GLU A 47 -25.31 -9.04 0.05
CA GLU A 47 -25.71 -7.68 -0.36
C GLU A 47 -25.46 -6.67 0.76
N ASN A 48 -25.90 -6.98 1.99
CA ASN A 48 -25.64 -6.14 3.16
C ASN A 48 -24.14 -5.95 3.39
N ILE A 49 -23.34 -7.02 3.32
CA ILE A 49 -21.88 -6.94 3.48
C ILE A 49 -21.27 -6.00 2.46
N LEU A 50 -21.60 -6.16 1.17
CA LEU A 50 -21.04 -5.33 0.11
C LEU A 50 -21.53 -3.88 0.16
N SER A 51 -22.71 -3.63 0.72
CA SER A 51 -23.21 -2.27 0.96
C SER A 51 -22.55 -1.63 2.18
N THR A 52 -22.32 -2.36 3.27
CA THR A 52 -21.68 -1.86 4.49
C THR A 52 -20.16 -1.69 4.32
N TYR A 53 -19.55 -2.54 3.50
CA TYR A 53 -18.11 -2.57 3.24
C TYR A 53 -17.84 -2.42 1.72
N PRO A 54 -18.06 -1.21 1.17
CA PRO A 54 -17.96 -0.97 -0.28
C PRO A 54 -16.53 -1.09 -0.80
N ASP A 55 -15.54 -1.07 0.08
CA ASP A 55 -14.14 -1.30 -0.23
C ASP A 55 -13.80 -2.78 -0.48
N ILE A 56 -14.69 -3.74 -0.18
CA ILE A 56 -14.49 -5.15 -0.55
C ILE A 56 -14.70 -5.33 -2.06
N SER A 57 -13.79 -6.04 -2.72
CA SER A 57 -13.96 -6.51 -4.09
C SER A 57 -14.95 -7.69 -4.15
N PRO A 58 -16.09 -7.56 -4.85
CA PRO A 58 -17.04 -8.67 -5.01
C PRO A 58 -16.42 -9.85 -5.76
N GLU A 59 -15.58 -9.57 -6.77
CA GLU A 59 -14.87 -10.58 -7.54
C GLU A 59 -14.01 -11.44 -6.63
N TRP A 60 -13.17 -10.81 -5.81
CA TRP A 60 -12.33 -11.53 -4.84
C TRP A 60 -13.17 -12.28 -3.82
N LEU A 61 -14.22 -11.64 -3.29
CA LEU A 61 -15.07 -12.26 -2.29
C LEU A 61 -15.76 -13.53 -2.80
N LEU A 62 -16.21 -13.54 -4.06
CA LEU A 62 -16.96 -14.65 -4.65
C LEU A 62 -16.03 -15.71 -5.27
N THR A 63 -15.03 -15.29 -6.02
CA THR A 63 -14.17 -16.19 -6.81
C THR A 63 -12.84 -16.50 -6.12
N GLY A 64 -12.34 -15.59 -5.28
CA GLY A 64 -10.99 -15.63 -4.73
C GLY A 64 -9.90 -15.10 -5.66
N GLN A 65 -10.28 -14.57 -6.82
CA GLN A 65 -9.35 -13.96 -7.78
C GLN A 65 -9.25 -12.45 -7.58
N GLY A 66 -8.13 -11.86 -7.98
CA GLY A 66 -7.88 -10.42 -7.82
C GLY A 66 -7.56 -9.99 -6.38
N GLY A 67 -7.64 -8.68 -6.14
CA GLY A 67 -7.35 -8.07 -4.84
C GLY A 67 -8.56 -8.07 -3.91
N MET A 68 -8.31 -8.25 -2.60
CA MET A 68 -9.34 -8.21 -1.55
C MET A 68 -10.10 -6.88 -1.53
N LEU A 69 -9.37 -5.78 -1.67
CA LEU A 69 -9.93 -4.45 -1.70
C LEU A 69 -10.19 -4.04 -3.13
N ARG A 70 -11.27 -3.29 -3.34
CA ARG A 70 -11.45 -2.53 -4.56
C ARG A 70 -10.28 -1.58 -4.68
N SER A 71 -9.51 -1.74 -5.73
CA SER A 71 -8.75 -0.61 -6.22
C SER A 71 -9.79 0.38 -6.75
N TYR A 72 -9.95 1.50 -6.06
CA TYR A 72 -10.39 2.72 -6.73
C TYR A 72 -9.21 3.15 -7.60
N GLY A 73 -8.90 2.34 -8.61
CA GLY A 73 -7.96 2.71 -9.63
C GLY A 73 -8.56 3.94 -10.25
N VAL A 74 -7.93 5.10 -10.02
CA VAL A 74 -7.98 6.15 -11.02
C VAL A 74 -7.60 5.43 -12.30
N LYS A 75 -8.58 5.22 -13.19
CA LYS A 75 -8.28 4.81 -14.55
C LYS A 75 -7.52 6.01 -15.10
N LEU A 76 -6.20 5.94 -15.00
CA LEU A 76 -5.33 6.90 -15.64
C LEU A 76 -5.57 6.68 -17.12
N GLU A 77 -6.21 7.67 -17.74
CA GLU A 77 -6.36 7.67 -19.18
C GLU A 77 -4.96 7.61 -19.80
N PRO A 78 -4.80 7.06 -21.01
CA PRO A 78 -3.48 6.89 -21.63
C PRO A 78 -2.63 8.18 -21.62
N GLU A 79 -3.29 9.34 -21.72
CA GLU A 79 -2.68 10.67 -21.64
C GLU A 79 -2.10 11.00 -20.25
N ASP A 80 -2.79 10.61 -19.17
CA ASP A 80 -2.30 10.76 -17.80
C ASP A 80 -1.08 9.87 -17.56
N GLN A 81 -1.08 8.66 -18.12
CA GLN A 81 0.03 7.72 -18.00
C GLN A 81 1.29 8.23 -18.69
N GLU A 82 1.15 8.84 -19.86
CA GLU A 82 2.28 9.41 -20.60
C GLU A 82 2.85 10.63 -19.86
N THR A 83 1.96 11.51 -19.37
CA THR A 83 2.35 12.66 -18.54
C THR A 83 3.11 12.22 -17.27
N LEU A 84 2.65 11.16 -16.61
CA LEU A 84 3.31 10.57 -15.44
C LEU A 84 4.70 10.00 -15.79
N LYS A 85 4.85 9.33 -16.93
CA LYS A 85 6.16 8.82 -17.37
C LYS A 85 7.15 9.95 -17.64
N ASP A 86 6.70 11.00 -18.31
CA ASP A 86 7.54 12.17 -18.59
C ASP A 86 7.97 12.88 -17.31
N LEU A 87 7.06 13.02 -16.34
CA LEU A 87 7.37 13.58 -15.03
C LEU A 87 8.42 12.73 -14.30
N VAL A 88 8.25 11.39 -14.27
CA VAL A 88 9.20 10.47 -13.65
C VAL A 88 10.56 10.53 -14.36
N LYS A 89 10.59 10.64 -15.68
CA LYS A 89 11.82 10.78 -16.46
C LYS A 89 12.55 12.09 -16.12
N SER A 90 11.83 13.19 -16.08
CA SER A 90 12.37 14.50 -15.69
C SER A 90 12.97 14.47 -14.28
N GLN A 91 12.24 13.91 -13.32
CA GLN A 91 12.73 13.77 -11.95
C GLN A 91 13.97 12.87 -11.85
N LYS A 92 14.04 11.78 -12.62
CA LYS A 92 15.24 10.93 -12.66
C LYS A 92 16.46 11.68 -13.15
N ASN A 93 16.31 12.51 -14.19
CA ASN A 93 17.39 13.32 -14.72
C ASN A 93 17.87 14.35 -13.69
N GLU A 94 16.94 15.02 -13.01
CA GLU A 94 17.28 15.98 -11.94
C GLU A 94 18.02 15.29 -10.79
N ILE A 95 17.54 14.13 -10.34
CA ILE A 95 18.22 13.34 -9.30
C ILE A 95 19.63 12.95 -9.73
N GLN A 96 19.82 12.56 -10.99
CA GLN A 96 21.15 12.22 -11.51
C GLN A 96 22.08 13.43 -11.51
N TYR A 97 21.60 14.58 -11.99
CA TYR A 97 22.37 15.83 -11.99
C TYR A 97 22.77 16.25 -10.57
N LEU A 98 21.83 16.20 -9.61
CA LEU A 98 22.12 16.54 -8.22
C LEU A 98 23.14 15.58 -7.58
N ARG A 99 23.10 14.29 -7.92
CA ARG A 99 24.10 13.31 -7.46
C ARG A 99 25.50 13.63 -7.97
N GLU A 100 25.64 13.96 -9.25
CA GLU A 100 26.91 14.38 -9.84
C GLU A 100 27.46 15.64 -9.16
N LYS A 101 26.60 16.63 -8.88
CA LYS A 101 27.00 17.84 -8.16
C LYS A 101 27.39 17.60 -6.70
N ILE A 102 26.81 16.60 -6.05
CA ILE A 102 27.24 16.19 -4.71
C ILE A 102 28.64 15.55 -4.78
N GLU A 103 28.87 14.66 -5.75
CA GLU A 103 30.16 13.98 -5.91
C GLU A 103 31.30 14.97 -6.22
N GLU A 104 31.08 15.92 -7.12
CA GLU A 104 32.04 17.01 -7.39
C GLU A 104 32.39 17.80 -6.11
N LYS A 105 31.38 18.09 -5.27
CA LYS A 105 31.57 18.82 -4.01
C LYS A 105 32.33 18.00 -2.98
N ASP A 106 32.05 16.71 -2.86
CA ASP A 106 32.74 15.82 -1.94
C ASP A 106 34.23 15.68 -2.30
N GLU A 107 34.56 15.64 -3.59
CA GLU A 107 35.95 15.64 -4.06
C GLU A 107 36.69 16.94 -3.65
N VAL A 108 36.06 18.10 -3.86
CA VAL A 108 36.63 19.40 -3.47
C VAL A 108 36.85 19.46 -1.96
N ILE A 109 35.87 19.01 -1.15
CA ILE A 109 35.99 18.96 0.32
C ILE A 109 37.13 18.04 0.76
N SER A 110 37.27 16.87 0.12
CA SER A 110 38.36 15.93 0.39
C SER A 110 39.72 16.56 0.10
N ASN A 111 39.86 17.24 -1.03
CA ASN A 111 41.11 17.90 -1.42
C ASN A 111 41.47 19.06 -0.47
N LEU A 112 40.50 19.90 -0.10
CA LEU A 112 40.71 20.98 0.87
C LEU A 112 41.12 20.43 2.25
N SER A 113 40.48 19.35 2.70
CA SER A 113 40.83 18.67 3.96
C SER A 113 42.28 18.17 3.95
N LYS A 114 42.72 17.54 2.86
CA LYS A 114 44.12 17.08 2.70
C LYS A 114 45.13 18.23 2.72
N ILE A 115 44.80 19.37 2.10
CA ILE A 115 45.68 20.55 2.08
C ILE A 115 45.82 21.12 3.48
N ASN A 116 44.71 21.26 4.22
CA ASN A 116 44.74 21.79 5.58
C ASN A 116 45.58 20.93 6.53
N LEU A 117 45.50 19.60 6.44
CA LEU A 117 46.34 18.69 7.22
C LEU A 117 47.84 18.94 6.98
N LYS A 118 48.25 19.05 5.71
CA LYS A 118 49.65 19.34 5.34
C LYS A 118 50.14 20.69 5.86
N LEU A 119 49.27 21.70 5.92
CA LEU A 119 49.61 23.02 6.45
C LEU A 119 49.82 22.98 7.97
N ILE A 120 48.98 22.23 8.70
CA ILE A 120 49.11 22.03 10.15
C ILE A 120 50.44 21.32 10.47
N GLU A 121 50.80 20.27 9.72
CA GLU A 121 52.05 19.54 9.90
C GLU A 121 53.29 20.43 9.72
N LYS A 122 53.25 21.33 8.71
CA LYS A 122 54.35 22.28 8.44
C LYS A 122 54.46 23.41 9.47
N GLY A 123 53.36 23.81 10.12
CA GLY A 123 53.36 24.87 11.13
C GLY A 123 53.82 24.42 12.52
N ASN A 124 53.86 23.10 12.77
CA ASN A 124 54.31 22.49 14.03
C ASN A 124 55.77 21.99 13.98
N SER A 125 56.48 22.20 12.87
CA SER A 125 57.90 21.87 12.66
C SER A 125 58.76 23.12 12.77
#